data_AF-A0A660S0Q3-F1
#
_entry.id   AF-A0A660S0Q3-F1
#
_cell.length_a   1.000
_cell.length_b   1.000
_cell.length_c   1.000
_cell.angle_alpha   90.00
_cell.angle_beta   90.00
_cell.angle_gamma   90.00
#
_symmetry.space_group_name_H-M   'P 1'
#
loop_
_entity.id
_entity.type
_entity.pdbx_description
1 polymer ?
#
loop_
_entity_poly.entity_id
_entity_poly.type
_entity_poly.pdbx_seq_one_letter_code
_entity_poly.pdbx_strand_id
1 'polypeptide(L)'
;MYFVGLSPNLRPYDSNLTNFYLWFKSPIGGKIMPPKYEERAKSRIKGFLKRFPDVLAKAEDAGFNESDTRTLVQEVLNTALGYDKFFEITSEFEIKGRYADFAVKLDNKIKFFIEVKAIGSKLTDKDIFQIQSYSASHNLPWMVLTNGRIWRCYHLTSGNPPDIEIVFEVDLLQAKEDLTEATNRLYLLSKEAVWRDAISDFWEVAKATSPTAIAQCLLSEGVLDEIRKELYRTTKQRIDNQTIWEVLTTQIIKGNILSQIIIPSKKARSSKKEVKKKSLPATCFAYVPDPNKPSTWKLRYRNPDGSVSPSHLAGAVAALSPGGFRGKKVNIPEKDLPKVKETLLSAYFEIGTPEKNIPPGIK
;
A
#
# COMPACT_ATOMS: atom_id res chain seq x y z
N MET A 1 -20.93 1.93 13.71
CA MET A 1 -20.66 3.12 12.88
C MET A 1 -19.21 3.49 13.14
N TYR A 2 -18.27 2.90 12.39
CA TYR A 2 -16.85 3.20 12.52
C TYR A 2 -16.47 4.13 11.37
N PHE A 3 -16.05 5.34 11.70
CA PHE A 3 -15.47 6.29 10.76
C PHE A 3 -14.16 5.70 10.24
N VAL A 4 -14.15 5.32 8.96
CA VAL A 4 -12.95 4.92 8.25
C VAL A 4 -12.20 6.21 7.92
N GLY A 5 -11.06 6.43 8.58
CA GLY A 5 -10.21 7.59 8.31
C GLY A 5 -9.69 7.53 6.88
N LEU A 6 -10.07 8.52 6.06
CA LEU A 6 -9.51 8.72 4.73
C LEU A 6 -8.03 9.10 4.85
N SER A 7 -7.19 8.45 4.03
CA SER A 7 -5.77 8.81 3.91
C SER A 7 -5.66 10.26 3.37
N PRO A 8 -4.82 11.15 3.94
CA PRO A 8 -4.86 12.58 3.62
C PRO A 8 -4.32 12.99 2.24
N ASN A 9 -3.94 12.05 1.36
CA ASN A 9 -3.23 12.38 0.11
C ASN A 9 -3.82 11.67 -1.10
N LEU A 10 -5.01 12.10 -1.52
CA LEU A 10 -5.62 11.70 -2.79
C LEU A 10 -5.21 12.70 -3.90
N ARG A 11 -3.91 12.81 -4.17
CA ARG A 11 -3.42 13.53 -5.36
C ARG A 11 -3.01 12.52 -6.42
N PRO A 12 -3.39 12.73 -7.70
CA PRO A 12 -2.91 11.90 -8.79
C PRO A 12 -1.38 11.89 -8.85
N TYR A 13 -0.80 10.78 -9.30
CA TYR A 13 0.63 10.75 -9.62
C TYR A 13 0.94 11.74 -10.78
N ASP A 14 2.08 12.43 -10.70
CA ASP A 14 2.43 13.54 -11.61
C ASP A 14 2.66 13.07 -13.07
N SER A 15 2.29 13.96 -13.99
CA SER A 15 2.37 13.90 -15.45
C SER A 15 3.72 13.47 -16.05
N ASN A 16 4.83 13.67 -15.34
CA ASN A 16 6.16 13.31 -15.85
C ASN A 16 6.42 11.79 -15.92
N LEU A 17 5.54 10.98 -15.33
CA LEU A 17 5.69 9.52 -15.29
C LEU A 17 5.40 8.84 -16.63
N THR A 18 4.62 9.47 -17.51
CA THR A 18 4.25 8.87 -18.80
C THR A 18 5.45 8.71 -19.73
N ASN A 19 6.35 9.70 -19.76
CA ASN A 19 7.63 9.61 -20.49
C ASN A 19 8.61 8.64 -19.80
N PHE A 20 8.54 8.55 -18.48
CA PHE A 20 9.36 7.67 -17.65
C PHE A 20 8.98 6.19 -17.86
N TYR A 21 7.69 5.89 -17.95
CA TYR A 21 7.15 4.55 -18.20
C TYR A 21 7.63 3.95 -19.52
N LEU A 22 7.64 4.74 -20.60
CA LEU A 22 8.18 4.33 -21.90
C LEU A 22 9.71 4.14 -21.87
N TRP A 23 10.41 4.86 -20.99
CA TRP A 23 11.86 4.75 -20.82
C TRP A 23 12.27 3.49 -20.03
N PHE A 24 11.53 3.11 -18.99
CA PHE A 24 11.84 1.93 -18.15
C PHE A 24 11.62 0.58 -18.81
N LYS A 25 10.78 0.49 -19.85
CA LYS A 25 10.68 -0.75 -20.66
C LYS A 25 11.86 -0.92 -21.64
N SER A 26 12.81 0.01 -21.71
CA SER A 26 14.01 -0.08 -22.56
C SER A 26 15.16 -0.77 -21.84
N PRO A 27 15.62 -1.96 -22.30
CA PRO A 27 16.70 -2.66 -21.62
C PRO A 27 18.02 -1.90 -21.61
N ILE A 28 18.31 -1.08 -22.62
CA ILE A 28 19.44 -0.14 -22.70
C ILE A 28 19.14 0.85 -23.84
N GLY A 29 19.04 2.15 -23.54
CA GLY A 29 19.44 3.26 -24.42
C GLY A 29 18.77 3.47 -25.79
N GLY A 30 17.73 2.71 -26.17
CA GLY A 30 17.00 2.90 -27.44
C GLY A 30 15.57 3.40 -27.23
N LYS A 31 15.07 4.28 -28.12
CA LYS A 31 13.63 4.58 -28.22
C LYS A 31 12.91 3.30 -28.63
N ILE A 32 12.30 2.59 -27.68
CA ILE A 32 11.37 1.52 -28.01
C ILE A 32 10.14 2.18 -28.62
N MET A 33 9.93 1.93 -29.91
CA MET A 33 8.65 2.27 -30.53
C MET A 33 7.56 1.44 -29.86
N PRO A 34 6.43 2.06 -29.46
CA PRO A 34 5.32 1.32 -28.89
C PRO A 34 4.86 0.24 -29.88
N PRO A 35 4.39 -0.93 -29.39
CA PRO A 35 3.84 -1.95 -30.27
C PRO A 35 2.71 -1.40 -31.15
N LYS A 36 2.54 -1.94 -32.36
CA LYS A 36 1.52 -1.48 -33.34
C LYS A 36 0.09 -1.41 -32.77
N TYR A 37 -0.26 -2.29 -31.82
CA TYR A 37 -1.59 -2.26 -31.19
C TYR A 37 -1.78 -0.99 -30.33
N GLU A 38 -0.74 -0.57 -29.60
CA GLU A 38 -0.76 0.61 -28.75
C GLU A 38 -0.81 1.87 -29.62
N GLU A 39 -0.04 1.92 -30.71
CA GLU A 39 -0.10 3.03 -31.66
C GLU A 39 -1.50 3.20 -32.26
N ARG A 40 -2.15 2.09 -32.67
CA ARG A 40 -3.51 2.11 -33.20
C ARG A 40 -4.52 2.60 -32.16
N ALA A 41 -4.46 2.07 -30.94
CA ALA A 41 -5.34 2.48 -29.85
C ALA A 41 -5.16 3.97 -29.50
N LYS A 42 -3.92 4.43 -29.33
CA LYS A 42 -3.60 5.84 -29.08
C LYS A 42 -4.02 6.73 -30.25
N SER A 43 -3.88 6.30 -31.50
CA SER A 43 -4.35 7.06 -32.66
C SER A 43 -5.88 7.20 -32.68
N ARG A 44 -6.62 6.13 -32.34
CA ARG A 44 -8.08 6.16 -32.20
C ARG A 44 -8.51 7.14 -31.10
N ILE A 45 -7.92 7.01 -29.91
CA ILE A 45 -8.18 7.88 -28.77
C ILE A 45 -7.87 9.34 -29.10
N LYS A 46 -6.69 9.61 -29.68
CA LYS A 46 -6.27 10.94 -30.08
C LYS A 46 -7.21 11.56 -31.11
N GLY A 47 -7.70 10.76 -32.06
CA GLY A 47 -8.70 11.20 -33.04
C GLY A 47 -10.03 11.59 -32.39
N PHE A 48 -10.47 10.82 -31.39
CA PHE A 48 -11.67 11.10 -30.61
C PHE A 48 -11.52 12.37 -29.77
N LEU A 49 -10.42 12.51 -29.02
CA LEU A 49 -10.13 13.66 -28.14
C LEU A 49 -9.97 14.99 -28.88
N LYS A 50 -9.75 14.98 -30.20
CA LYS A 50 -9.74 16.21 -31.00
C LYS A 50 -11.12 16.86 -31.16
N ARG A 51 -12.20 16.07 -31.05
CA ARG A 51 -13.58 16.53 -31.31
C ARG A 51 -14.48 16.45 -30.09
N PHE A 52 -14.24 15.48 -29.21
CA PHE A 52 -15.08 15.25 -28.04
C PHE A 52 -15.16 16.42 -27.03
N PRO A 53 -14.11 17.25 -26.82
CA PRO A 53 -14.23 18.44 -25.98
C PRO A 53 -15.39 19.37 -26.38
N ASP A 54 -15.66 19.50 -27.68
CA ASP A 54 -16.74 20.38 -28.16
C ASP A 54 -18.14 19.79 -27.87
N VAL A 55 -18.23 18.45 -27.72
CA VAL A 55 -19.45 17.76 -27.27
C VAL A 55 -19.62 17.93 -25.76
N LEU A 56 -18.53 17.79 -24.99
CA LEU A 56 -18.54 17.97 -23.54
C LEU A 56 -18.93 19.39 -23.14
N ALA A 57 -18.41 20.41 -23.84
CA ALA A 57 -18.78 21.81 -23.60
C ALA A 57 -20.29 22.03 -23.76
N LYS A 58 -20.89 21.52 -24.85
CA LYS A 58 -22.33 21.61 -25.08
C LYS A 58 -23.15 20.86 -24.03
N ALA A 59 -22.66 19.71 -23.57
CA ALA A 59 -23.31 18.95 -22.52
C ALA A 59 -23.24 19.65 -21.16
N GLU A 60 -22.11 20.32 -20.84
CA GLU A 60 -21.98 21.17 -19.66
C GLU A 60 -22.94 22.35 -19.72
N ASP A 61 -23.01 23.05 -20.86
CA ASP A 61 -23.92 24.18 -21.08
C ASP A 61 -25.40 23.77 -20.97
N ALA A 62 -25.73 22.57 -21.46
CA ALA A 62 -27.06 22.00 -21.36
C ALA A 62 -27.39 21.41 -19.97
N GLY A 63 -26.42 21.32 -19.06
CA GLY A 63 -26.62 20.82 -17.70
C GLY A 63 -27.02 19.35 -17.63
N PHE A 64 -26.33 18.48 -18.39
CA PHE A 64 -26.65 17.05 -18.46
C PHE A 64 -26.72 16.40 -17.05
N ASN A 65 -27.83 15.70 -16.79
CA ASN A 65 -28.02 14.91 -15.57
C ASN A 65 -27.20 13.60 -15.64
N GLU A 66 -27.24 12.79 -14.57
CA GLU A 66 -26.48 11.53 -14.49
C GLU A 66 -26.81 10.56 -15.64
N SER A 67 -28.08 10.45 -16.04
CA SER A 67 -28.51 9.57 -17.13
C SER A 67 -28.00 10.06 -18.50
N ASP A 68 -28.05 11.36 -18.75
CA ASP A 68 -27.53 11.93 -19.99
C ASP A 68 -26.00 11.81 -20.05
N THR A 69 -25.31 12.05 -18.92
CA THR A 69 -23.87 11.82 -18.81
C THR A 69 -23.49 10.36 -19.02
N ARG A 70 -24.31 9.41 -18.55
CA ARG A 70 -24.09 7.97 -18.77
C ARG A 70 -23.99 7.64 -20.27
N THR A 71 -24.78 8.31 -21.10
CA THR A 71 -24.73 8.17 -22.57
C THR A 71 -23.39 8.66 -23.14
N LEU A 72 -22.88 9.79 -22.66
CA LEU A 72 -21.56 10.30 -23.05
C LEU A 72 -20.44 9.34 -22.64
N VAL A 73 -20.51 8.80 -21.42
CA VAL A 73 -19.55 7.83 -20.91
C VAL A 73 -19.56 6.57 -21.77
N GLN A 74 -20.74 6.03 -22.12
CA GLN A 74 -20.85 4.87 -23.00
C GLN A 74 -20.20 5.10 -24.37
N GLU A 75 -20.35 6.31 -24.94
CA GLU A 75 -19.69 6.70 -26.19
C GLU A 75 -18.16 6.73 -26.05
N VAL A 76 -17.62 7.21 -24.93
CA VAL A 76 -16.17 7.15 -24.66
C VAL A 76 -15.69 5.70 -24.58
N LEU A 77 -16.40 4.86 -23.83
CA LEU A 77 -16.04 3.44 -23.65
C LEU A 77 -16.01 2.68 -24.99
N ASN A 78 -17.00 2.93 -25.85
CA ASN A 78 -17.10 2.27 -27.13
C ASN A 78 -16.09 2.86 -28.14
N THR A 79 -16.22 4.15 -28.46
CA THR A 79 -15.52 4.76 -29.59
C THR A 79 -14.07 5.08 -29.30
N ALA A 80 -13.74 5.55 -28.09
CA ALA A 80 -12.36 5.87 -27.73
C ALA A 80 -11.63 4.64 -27.19
N LEU A 81 -12.21 3.99 -26.17
CA LEU A 81 -11.56 2.89 -25.45
C LEU A 81 -11.67 1.54 -26.15
N GLY A 82 -12.57 1.40 -27.13
CA GLY A 82 -12.65 0.24 -28.01
C GLY A 82 -13.38 -0.97 -27.44
N TYR A 83 -14.23 -0.76 -26.43
CA TYR A 83 -15.05 -1.84 -25.86
C TYR A 83 -16.32 -2.07 -26.68
N ASP A 84 -16.69 -3.33 -26.85
CA ASP A 84 -17.96 -3.68 -27.45
C ASP A 84 -19.13 -3.33 -26.50
N LYS A 85 -20.05 -2.49 -26.99
CA LYS A 85 -21.18 -2.00 -26.20
C LYS A 85 -22.19 -3.06 -25.76
N PHE A 86 -22.25 -4.20 -26.43
CA PHE A 86 -23.18 -5.29 -26.14
C PHE A 86 -22.51 -6.38 -25.29
N PHE A 87 -21.22 -6.63 -25.54
CA PHE A 87 -20.52 -7.78 -24.98
C PHE A 87 -19.44 -7.43 -23.96
N GLU A 88 -19.04 -6.18 -23.81
CA GLU A 88 -17.92 -5.80 -22.92
C GLU A 88 -18.29 -4.67 -21.94
N ILE A 89 -19.38 -3.95 -22.21
CA ILE A 89 -19.95 -2.95 -21.31
C ILE A 89 -21.27 -3.51 -20.76
N THR A 90 -21.42 -3.57 -19.43
CA THR A 90 -22.66 -3.99 -18.78
C THR A 90 -23.17 -2.89 -17.86
N SER A 91 -24.42 -2.45 -18.03
CA SER A 91 -25.06 -1.37 -17.28
C SER A 91 -25.82 -1.81 -16.01
N GLU A 92 -25.96 -3.13 -15.79
CA GLU A 92 -26.86 -3.68 -14.77
C GLU A 92 -26.18 -4.83 -14.00
N PHE A 93 -25.18 -4.50 -13.18
CA PHE A 93 -24.69 -5.45 -12.18
C PHE A 93 -25.26 -5.07 -10.82
N GLU A 94 -26.48 -5.53 -10.56
CA GLU A 94 -27.07 -5.46 -9.21
C GLU A 94 -26.37 -6.46 -8.30
N ILE A 95 -25.72 -5.99 -7.25
CA ILE A 95 -25.23 -6.85 -6.18
C ILE A 95 -25.70 -6.24 -4.86
N LYS A 96 -26.69 -6.83 -4.18
CA LYS A 96 -27.11 -6.39 -2.84
C LYS A 96 -27.56 -4.91 -2.72
N GLY A 97 -28.22 -4.36 -3.75
CA GLY A 97 -28.95 -3.08 -3.64
C GLY A 97 -28.14 -1.77 -3.77
N ARG A 98 -26.89 -1.82 -4.24
CA ARG A 98 -26.20 -0.66 -4.82
C ARG A 98 -25.65 -1.04 -6.19
N TYR A 99 -25.59 -0.06 -7.08
CA TYR A 99 -25.32 -0.26 -8.50
C TYR A 99 -24.06 0.52 -8.86
N ALA A 100 -23.14 -0.10 -9.60
CA ALA A 100 -22.22 0.67 -10.44
C ALA A 100 -22.94 0.96 -11.76
N ASP A 101 -22.77 2.15 -12.32
CA ASP A 101 -23.38 2.50 -13.61
C ASP A 101 -22.87 1.61 -14.75
N PHE A 102 -21.58 1.24 -14.72
CA PHE A 102 -21.03 0.28 -15.66
C PHE A 102 -20.07 -0.71 -15.00
N ALA A 103 -20.02 -1.91 -15.56
CA ALA A 103 -18.89 -2.80 -15.42
C ALA A 103 -18.27 -3.06 -16.79
N VAL A 104 -16.95 -3.03 -16.86
CA VAL A 104 -16.18 -3.39 -18.06
C VAL A 104 -15.67 -4.81 -17.91
N LYS A 105 -15.92 -5.66 -18.91
CA LYS A 105 -15.50 -7.06 -18.91
C LYS A 105 -14.66 -7.40 -20.15
N LEU A 106 -13.69 -8.28 -19.95
CA LEU A 106 -12.89 -8.91 -21.00
C LEU A 106 -12.85 -10.40 -20.71
N ASP A 107 -13.06 -11.24 -21.74
CA ASP A 107 -13.20 -12.69 -21.60
C ASP A 107 -14.23 -13.10 -20.54
N ASN A 108 -15.39 -12.43 -20.52
CA ASN A 108 -16.45 -12.61 -19.53
C ASN A 108 -16.03 -12.39 -18.06
N LYS A 109 -14.86 -11.79 -17.82
CA LYS A 109 -14.39 -11.41 -16.48
C LYS A 109 -14.44 -9.90 -16.32
N ILE A 110 -15.08 -9.44 -15.24
CA ILE A 110 -15.09 -8.03 -14.88
C ILE A 110 -13.65 -7.58 -14.60
N LYS A 111 -13.28 -6.41 -15.12
CA LYS A 111 -11.96 -5.80 -14.95
C LYS A 111 -12.00 -4.60 -14.02
N PHE A 112 -13.03 -3.77 -14.13
CA PHE A 112 -13.27 -2.64 -13.26
C PHE A 112 -14.73 -2.19 -13.33
N PHE A 113 -15.16 -1.48 -12.30
CA PHE A 113 -16.45 -0.79 -12.24
C PHE A 113 -16.27 0.70 -12.53
N ILE A 114 -17.32 1.33 -13.04
CA ILE A 114 -17.39 2.76 -13.32
C ILE A 114 -18.62 3.33 -12.63
N GLU A 115 -18.40 4.35 -11.81
CA GLU A 115 -19.43 5.21 -11.24
C GLU A 115 -19.54 6.50 -12.04
N VAL A 116 -20.75 6.88 -12.44
CA VAL A 116 -21.03 8.10 -13.20
C VAL A 116 -21.75 9.12 -12.33
N LYS A 117 -21.44 10.40 -12.55
CA LYS A 117 -22.15 11.54 -11.96
C LYS A 117 -22.60 12.51 -13.03
N ALA A 118 -23.54 13.39 -12.70
CA ALA A 118 -23.96 14.49 -13.58
C ALA A 118 -22.76 15.36 -14.00
N ILE A 119 -22.76 15.91 -15.22
CA ILE A 119 -21.55 16.52 -15.82
C ILE A 119 -21.01 17.70 -15.01
N GLY A 120 -21.90 18.54 -14.46
CA GLY A 120 -21.53 19.69 -13.63
C GLY A 120 -21.19 19.36 -12.17
N SER A 121 -21.26 18.08 -11.77
CA SER A 121 -20.97 17.68 -10.40
C SER A 121 -19.47 17.57 -10.13
N LYS A 122 -19.07 17.88 -8.90
CA LYS A 122 -17.71 17.59 -8.43
C LYS A 122 -17.61 16.12 -8.03
N LEU A 123 -16.53 15.47 -8.45
CA LEU A 123 -16.21 14.12 -8.03
C LEU A 123 -15.61 14.14 -6.63
N THR A 124 -16.20 13.39 -5.70
CA THR A 124 -15.76 13.33 -4.30
C THR A 124 -15.34 11.94 -3.89
N ASP A 125 -14.54 11.82 -2.83
CA ASP A 125 -14.09 10.53 -2.32
C ASP A 125 -15.26 9.68 -1.80
N LYS A 126 -16.36 10.33 -1.39
CA LYS A 126 -17.60 9.67 -0.98
C LYS A 126 -18.24 8.86 -2.10
N ASP A 127 -18.07 9.29 -3.34
CA ASP A 127 -18.67 8.64 -4.51
C ASP A 127 -18.00 7.29 -4.81
N ILE A 128 -16.69 7.16 -4.54
CA ILE A 128 -15.96 5.89 -4.72
C ILE A 128 -16.46 4.79 -3.78
N PHE A 129 -16.95 5.13 -2.58
CA PHE A 129 -17.48 4.12 -1.65
C PHE A 129 -18.66 3.33 -2.22
N GLN A 130 -19.36 3.86 -3.24
CA GLN A 130 -20.45 3.15 -3.92
C GLN A 130 -19.94 1.90 -4.63
N ILE A 131 -18.78 2.00 -5.29
CA ILE A 131 -18.17 0.90 -6.06
C ILE A 131 -17.05 0.16 -5.31
N GLN A 132 -16.57 0.68 -4.18
CA GLN A 132 -15.55 0.04 -3.35
C GLN A 132 -15.96 -1.33 -2.83
N SER A 133 -17.18 -1.44 -2.26
CA SER A 133 -17.63 -2.70 -1.63
C SER A 133 -17.70 -3.85 -2.65
N TYR A 134 -18.06 -3.54 -3.90
CA TYR A 134 -18.11 -4.52 -4.99
C TYR A 134 -16.74 -4.91 -5.47
N SER A 135 -15.86 -3.93 -5.65
CA SER A 135 -14.48 -4.14 -6.07
C SER A 135 -13.75 -5.04 -5.07
N ALA A 136 -13.90 -4.78 -3.76
CA ALA A 136 -13.36 -5.63 -2.71
C ALA A 136 -13.94 -7.07 -2.77
N SER A 137 -15.26 -7.20 -2.95
CA SER A 137 -15.93 -8.51 -2.99
C SER A 137 -15.55 -9.36 -4.21
N HIS A 138 -15.21 -8.72 -5.33
CA HIS A 138 -14.81 -9.37 -6.59
C HIS A 138 -13.29 -9.45 -6.78
N ASN A 139 -12.51 -9.00 -5.78
CA ASN A 139 -11.06 -8.89 -5.87
C ASN A 139 -10.59 -8.10 -7.11
N LEU A 140 -11.29 -6.99 -7.40
CA LEU A 140 -10.97 -6.09 -8.48
C LEU A 140 -10.17 -4.90 -7.93
N PRO A 141 -8.92 -4.72 -8.36
CA PRO A 141 -8.08 -3.63 -7.87
C PRO A 141 -8.44 -2.27 -8.49
N TRP A 142 -9.16 -2.24 -9.62
CA TRP A 142 -9.38 -1.03 -10.39
C TRP A 142 -10.82 -0.53 -10.31
N MET A 143 -10.97 0.78 -10.11
CA MET A 143 -12.25 1.48 -10.05
C MET A 143 -12.15 2.81 -10.81
N VAL A 144 -13.22 3.22 -11.49
CA VAL A 144 -13.27 4.49 -12.21
C VAL A 144 -14.44 5.33 -11.69
N LEU A 145 -14.21 6.61 -11.47
CA LEU A 145 -15.24 7.60 -11.18
C LEU A 145 -15.16 8.72 -12.20
N THR A 146 -16.30 9.07 -12.80
CA THR A 146 -16.35 10.09 -13.84
C THR A 146 -17.63 10.89 -13.84
N ASN A 147 -17.55 12.14 -14.28
CA ASN A 147 -18.71 12.96 -14.65
C ASN A 147 -18.77 13.16 -16.18
N GLY A 148 -18.16 12.27 -16.97
CA GLY A 148 -18.01 12.39 -18.42
C GLY A 148 -16.84 13.27 -18.84
N ARG A 149 -16.60 14.39 -18.14
CA ARG A 149 -15.46 15.29 -18.36
C ARG A 149 -14.19 14.81 -17.65
N ILE A 150 -14.25 14.72 -16.32
CA ILE A 150 -13.13 14.27 -15.49
C ILE A 150 -13.23 12.76 -15.34
N TRP A 151 -12.12 12.06 -15.60
CA TRP A 151 -12.01 10.62 -15.40
C TRP A 151 -10.91 10.34 -14.39
N ARG A 152 -11.28 9.73 -13.26
CA ARG A 152 -10.35 9.31 -12.21
C ARG A 152 -10.29 7.80 -12.14
N CYS A 153 -9.08 7.25 -12.23
CA CYS A 153 -8.83 5.84 -11.97
C CYS A 153 -8.25 5.68 -10.57
N TYR A 154 -8.79 4.72 -9.82
CA TYR A 154 -8.39 4.41 -8.45
C TYR A 154 -7.87 2.98 -8.36
N HIS A 155 -6.90 2.78 -7.47
CA HIS A 155 -6.41 1.48 -7.07
C HIS A 155 -6.92 1.13 -5.67
N LEU A 156 -7.42 -0.09 -5.50
CA LEU A 156 -7.86 -0.66 -4.23
C LEU A 156 -6.83 -1.69 -3.75
N THR A 157 -6.09 -1.34 -2.71
CA THR A 157 -5.18 -2.28 -2.05
C THR A 157 -5.94 -3.07 -0.98
N SER A 158 -5.90 -4.40 -1.07
CA SER A 158 -6.47 -5.28 -0.05
C SER A 158 -5.80 -5.04 1.32
N GLY A 159 -6.61 -4.92 2.37
CA GLY A 159 -6.15 -4.63 3.71
C GLY A 159 -7.32 -4.50 4.69
N ASN A 160 -7.01 -4.30 5.97
CA ASN A 160 -8.01 -3.97 6.97
C ASN A 160 -7.53 -2.77 7.82
N PRO A 161 -7.99 -1.53 7.52
CA PRO A 161 -8.93 -1.17 6.45
C PRO A 161 -8.30 -1.27 5.04
N PRO A 162 -9.12 -1.43 3.98
CA PRO A 162 -8.65 -1.31 2.61
C PRO A 162 -8.16 0.12 2.32
N ASP A 163 -7.10 0.22 1.52
CA ASP A 163 -6.53 1.51 1.12
C ASP A 163 -6.91 1.84 -0.33
N ILE A 164 -7.25 3.10 -0.58
CA ILE A 164 -7.67 3.60 -1.89
C ILE A 164 -6.79 4.77 -2.27
N GLU A 165 -6.24 4.72 -3.47
CA GLU A 165 -5.38 5.77 -4.02
C GLU A 165 -5.82 6.16 -5.44
N ILE A 166 -5.68 7.45 -5.77
CA ILE A 166 -5.87 7.93 -7.15
C ILE A 166 -4.62 7.60 -7.95
N VAL A 167 -4.79 6.85 -9.04
CA VAL A 167 -3.71 6.46 -9.95
C VAL A 167 -3.45 7.57 -10.95
N PHE A 168 -4.51 8.05 -11.61
CA PHE A 168 -4.43 9.19 -12.51
C PHE A 168 -5.79 9.90 -12.62
N GLU A 169 -5.73 11.13 -13.11
CA GLU A 169 -6.88 11.94 -13.48
C GLU A 169 -6.66 12.53 -14.89
N VAL A 170 -7.70 12.56 -15.70
CA VAL A 170 -7.68 13.26 -16.99
C VAL A 170 -8.96 14.09 -17.17
N ASP A 171 -8.79 15.36 -17.55
CA ASP A 171 -9.88 16.24 -17.96
C ASP A 171 -10.02 16.17 -19.49
N LEU A 172 -11.11 15.57 -19.95
CA LEU A 172 -11.39 15.41 -21.38
C LEU A 172 -11.83 16.71 -22.05
N LEU A 173 -12.35 17.69 -21.30
CA LEU A 173 -12.67 19.01 -21.86
C LEU A 173 -11.39 19.80 -22.16
N GLN A 174 -10.38 19.66 -21.30
CA GLN A 174 -9.07 20.28 -21.47
C GLN A 174 -8.09 19.43 -22.30
N ALA A 175 -8.54 18.32 -22.89
CA ALA A 175 -7.67 17.41 -23.64
C ALA A 175 -6.91 18.07 -24.81
N LYS A 176 -7.37 19.22 -25.33
CA LYS A 176 -6.67 19.96 -26.40
C LYS A 176 -5.43 20.70 -25.89
N GLU A 177 -5.32 20.99 -24.59
CA GLU A 177 -4.18 21.70 -23.99
C GLU A 177 -2.93 20.82 -23.97
N ASP A 178 -3.08 19.54 -23.61
CA ASP A 178 -2.06 18.50 -23.78
C ASP A 178 -2.68 17.20 -24.29
N LEU A 179 -2.83 17.13 -25.61
CA LEU A 179 -3.44 15.99 -26.28
C LEU A 179 -2.63 14.70 -26.11
N THR A 180 -1.32 14.80 -25.94
CA THR A 180 -0.46 13.62 -25.79
C THR A 180 -0.68 13.01 -24.41
N GLU A 181 -0.64 13.82 -23.36
CA GLU A 181 -0.86 13.34 -22.00
C GLU A 181 -2.28 12.83 -21.79
N ALA A 182 -3.29 13.55 -22.28
CA ALA A 182 -4.68 13.10 -22.22
C ALA A 182 -4.88 11.76 -22.95
N THR A 183 -4.26 11.59 -24.12
CA THR A 183 -4.28 10.32 -24.87
C THR A 183 -3.62 9.20 -24.07
N ASN A 184 -2.46 9.46 -23.45
CA ASN A 184 -1.72 8.43 -22.72
C ASN A 184 -2.46 7.98 -21.45
N ARG A 185 -3.05 8.91 -20.68
CA ARG A 185 -3.85 8.57 -19.50
C ARG A 185 -5.11 7.81 -19.87
N LEU A 186 -5.86 8.32 -20.86
CA LEU A 186 -7.09 7.66 -21.30
C LEU A 186 -6.80 6.29 -21.93
N TYR A 187 -5.65 6.12 -22.59
CA TYR A 187 -5.19 4.82 -23.12
C TYR A 187 -5.09 3.75 -22.03
N LEU A 188 -4.74 4.09 -20.79
CA LEU A 188 -4.66 3.10 -19.70
C LEU A 188 -6.01 2.39 -19.47
N LEU A 189 -7.14 3.04 -19.75
CA LEU A 189 -8.47 2.45 -19.65
C LEU A 189 -8.92 1.72 -20.93
N SER A 190 -8.16 1.78 -22.01
CA SER A 190 -8.52 1.13 -23.28
C SER A 190 -8.52 -0.39 -23.17
N LYS A 191 -9.32 -1.04 -24.01
CA LYS A 191 -9.37 -2.50 -24.12
C LYS A 191 -7.99 -3.11 -24.28
N GLU A 192 -7.16 -2.52 -25.14
CA GLU A 192 -5.80 -2.99 -25.41
C GLU A 192 -4.89 -2.89 -24.18
N ALA A 193 -4.99 -1.81 -23.42
CA ALA A 193 -4.20 -1.60 -22.22
C ALA A 193 -4.63 -2.53 -21.07
N VAL A 194 -5.94 -2.67 -20.85
CA VAL A 194 -6.49 -3.53 -19.79
C VAL A 194 -6.23 -5.01 -20.07
N TRP A 195 -6.28 -5.44 -21.34
CA TRP A 195 -5.89 -6.79 -21.73
C TRP A 195 -4.43 -7.11 -21.38
N ARG A 196 -3.56 -6.09 -21.44
CA ARG A 196 -2.12 -6.20 -21.18
C ARG A 196 -1.71 -5.85 -19.75
N ASP A 197 -2.68 -5.58 -18.88
CA ASP A 197 -2.46 -5.17 -17.50
C ASP A 197 -1.63 -3.87 -17.36
N ALA A 198 -1.71 -2.98 -18.36
CA ALA A 198 -0.88 -1.78 -18.41
C ALA A 198 -1.22 -0.75 -17.31
N ILE A 199 -2.42 -0.82 -16.71
CA ILE A 199 -2.77 0.02 -15.55
C ILE A 199 -1.91 -0.38 -14.35
N SER A 200 -1.75 -1.69 -14.11
CA SER A 200 -0.91 -2.24 -13.03
C SER A 200 0.54 -1.80 -13.22
N ASP A 201 1.10 -2.02 -14.41
CA ASP A 201 2.47 -1.61 -14.74
C ASP A 201 2.68 -0.10 -14.50
N PHE A 202 1.72 0.74 -14.92
CA PHE A 202 1.79 2.20 -14.71
C PHE A 202 1.75 2.55 -13.22
N TRP A 203 0.81 1.95 -12.48
CA TRP A 203 0.65 2.20 -11.05
C TRP A 203 1.87 1.76 -10.24
N GLU A 204 2.46 0.60 -10.53
CA GLU A 204 3.66 0.12 -9.84
C GLU A 204 4.84 1.08 -10.01
N VAL A 205 5.06 1.57 -11.24
CA VAL A 205 6.08 2.58 -11.53
C VAL A 205 5.76 3.89 -10.82
N ALA A 206 4.53 4.37 -10.91
CA ALA A 206 4.09 5.61 -10.27
C ALA A 206 4.27 5.58 -8.75
N LYS A 207 3.90 4.45 -8.12
CA LYS A 207 4.08 4.21 -6.69
C LYS A 207 5.55 4.16 -6.29
N ALA A 208 6.37 3.43 -7.05
CA ALA A 208 7.81 3.29 -6.79
C ALA A 208 8.58 4.62 -6.94
N THR A 209 8.10 5.48 -7.83
CA THR A 209 8.68 6.80 -8.12
C THR A 209 8.02 7.95 -7.35
N SER A 210 7.07 7.64 -6.47
CA SER A 210 6.38 8.64 -5.67
C SER A 210 7.36 9.42 -4.78
N PRO A 211 7.10 10.71 -4.48
CA PRO A 211 7.97 11.49 -3.60
C PRO A 211 8.23 10.81 -2.26
N THR A 212 7.23 10.14 -1.70
CA THR A 212 7.35 9.38 -0.45
C THR A 212 8.25 8.15 -0.60
N ALA A 213 8.09 7.36 -1.67
CA ALA A 213 8.94 6.19 -1.93
C ALA A 213 10.41 6.60 -2.17
N ILE A 214 10.63 7.63 -2.98
CA ILE A 214 11.97 8.17 -3.25
C ILE A 214 12.59 8.73 -1.97
N ALA A 215 11.84 9.47 -1.16
CA ALA A 215 12.34 9.99 0.11
C ALA A 215 12.66 8.87 1.11
N GLN A 216 11.83 7.83 1.20
CA GLN A 216 12.13 6.65 2.02
C GLN A 216 13.41 5.94 1.56
N CYS A 217 13.60 5.80 0.24
CA CYS A 217 14.82 5.23 -0.33
C CYS A 217 16.06 6.07 0.04
N LEU A 218 15.97 7.40 -0.12
CA LEU A 218 17.04 8.34 0.20
C LEU A 218 17.43 8.31 1.69
N LEU A 219 16.47 8.08 2.57
CA LEU A 219 16.66 8.01 4.03
C LEU A 219 17.00 6.60 4.55
N SER A 220 17.20 5.61 3.67
CA SER A 220 17.57 4.25 4.06
C SER A 220 19.01 4.17 4.60
N GLU A 221 19.29 3.23 5.52
CA GLU A 221 20.63 3.08 6.10
C GLU A 221 21.74 2.92 5.05
N GLY A 222 21.46 2.18 3.96
CA GLY A 222 22.41 1.93 2.89
C GLY A 222 22.73 3.19 2.08
N VAL A 223 21.72 3.98 1.73
CA VAL A 223 21.94 5.23 0.97
C VAL A 223 22.62 6.28 1.84
N LEU A 224 22.22 6.42 3.11
CA LEU A 224 22.90 7.31 4.06
C LEU A 224 24.37 6.94 4.24
N ASP A 225 24.69 5.64 4.31
CA ASP A 225 26.07 5.16 4.41
C ASP A 225 26.87 5.47 3.14
N GLU A 226 26.25 5.39 1.97
CA GLU A 226 26.91 5.72 0.71
C GLU A 226 27.17 7.23 0.59
N ILE A 227 26.20 8.07 0.96
CA ILE A 227 26.40 9.52 1.07
C ILE A 227 27.54 9.83 2.04
N ARG A 228 27.60 9.14 3.18
CA ARG A 228 28.69 9.29 4.17
C ARG A 228 30.07 8.97 3.58
N LYS A 229 30.19 7.85 2.86
CA LYS A 229 31.45 7.47 2.20
C LYS A 229 31.86 8.48 1.15
N GLU A 230 30.90 8.96 0.36
CA GLU A 230 31.16 9.92 -0.70
C GLU A 230 31.61 11.28 -0.15
N LEU A 231 30.97 11.75 0.93
CA LEU A 231 31.39 12.94 1.67
C LEU A 231 32.80 12.78 2.23
N TYR A 232 33.14 11.62 2.79
CA TYR A 232 34.52 11.38 3.25
C TYR A 232 35.51 11.35 2.08
N ARG A 233 35.16 10.72 0.96
CA ARG A 233 36.03 10.62 -0.22
C ARG A 233 36.44 11.99 -0.74
N THR A 234 35.47 12.91 -0.82
CA THR A 234 35.60 14.25 -1.39
C THR A 234 36.12 15.29 -0.38
N THR A 235 35.65 15.27 0.87
CA THR A 235 35.97 16.31 1.86
C THR A 235 36.98 15.88 2.93
N LYS A 236 37.25 14.57 3.04
CA LYS A 236 38.03 13.94 4.13
C LYS A 236 37.43 14.12 5.55
N GLN A 237 36.20 14.64 5.66
CA GLN A 237 35.52 14.81 6.94
C GLN A 237 34.75 13.55 7.35
N ARG A 238 34.81 13.21 8.64
CA ARG A 238 34.05 12.09 9.20
C ARG A 238 32.71 12.60 9.73
N ILE A 239 31.65 12.23 9.03
CA ILE A 239 30.26 12.59 9.37
C ILE A 239 29.52 11.30 9.69
N ASP A 240 28.57 11.31 10.61
CA ASP A 240 27.72 10.16 10.91
C ASP A 240 26.41 10.19 10.10
N ASN A 241 25.75 9.04 9.98
CA ASN A 241 24.48 8.95 9.25
C ASN A 241 23.37 9.79 9.89
N GLN A 242 23.45 10.05 11.21
CA GLN A 242 22.47 10.86 11.93
C GLN A 242 22.50 12.31 11.46
N THR A 243 23.68 12.92 11.36
CA THR A 243 23.88 14.28 10.87
C THR A 243 23.40 14.42 9.43
N ILE A 244 23.72 13.43 8.56
CA ILE A 244 23.26 13.42 7.17
C ILE A 244 21.74 13.35 7.09
N TRP A 245 21.12 12.47 7.89
CA TRP A 245 19.66 12.35 7.97
C TRP A 245 19.01 13.67 8.42
N GLU A 246 19.58 14.34 9.42
CA GLU A 246 19.06 15.62 9.93
C GLU A 246 19.15 16.70 8.85
N VAL A 247 20.27 16.82 8.14
CA VAL A 247 20.41 17.77 7.02
C VAL A 247 19.41 17.44 5.91
N LEU A 248 19.29 16.16 5.52
CA LEU A 248 18.34 15.73 4.50
C LEU A 248 16.90 16.07 4.89
N THR A 249 16.49 15.83 6.12
CA THR A 249 15.10 16.03 6.55
C THR A 249 14.75 17.46 6.94
N THR A 250 15.72 18.28 7.33
CA THR A 250 15.44 19.67 7.77
C THR A 250 15.75 20.71 6.70
N GLN A 251 16.73 20.44 5.82
CA GLN A 251 17.24 21.44 4.87
C GLN A 251 16.93 21.08 3.41
N ILE A 252 16.94 19.79 3.07
CA ILE A 252 16.78 19.33 1.67
C ILE A 252 15.32 18.91 1.38
N ILE A 253 14.80 17.94 2.12
CA ILE A 253 13.44 17.43 2.01
C ILE A 253 12.52 18.38 2.78
N LYS A 254 11.94 19.36 2.09
CA LYS A 254 11.03 20.33 2.69
C LYS A 254 9.57 19.84 2.68
N GLY A 255 8.77 20.27 3.65
CA GLY A 255 7.29 20.26 3.56
C GLY A 255 6.54 19.01 4.07
N ASN A 256 5.34 18.80 3.52
CA ASN A 256 4.31 17.81 3.89
C ASN A 256 4.66 16.33 3.62
N ILE A 257 5.83 16.05 3.03
CA ILE A 257 6.28 14.69 2.70
C ILE A 257 6.84 13.99 3.95
N LEU A 258 7.51 14.73 4.84
CA LEU A 258 8.16 14.17 6.04
C LEU A 258 7.17 13.49 6.99
N SER A 259 5.94 13.97 7.08
CA SER A 259 4.89 13.36 7.92
C SER A 259 4.38 12.02 7.38
N GLN A 260 4.65 11.70 6.11
CA GLN A 260 4.20 10.49 5.42
C GLN A 260 5.31 9.45 5.28
N ILE A 261 6.56 9.85 5.51
CA ILE A 261 7.69 8.95 5.53
C ILE A 261 7.58 8.13 6.81
N ILE A 262 7.64 6.80 6.68
CA ILE A 262 7.94 5.94 7.83
C ILE A 262 9.38 6.26 8.20
N ILE A 263 9.55 7.18 9.15
CA ILE A 263 10.84 7.40 9.77
C ILE A 263 11.24 6.02 10.27
N PRO A 264 12.44 5.51 9.92
CA PRO A 264 13.05 4.46 10.69
C PRO A 264 13.24 5.08 12.07
N SER A 265 12.19 5.04 12.88
CA SER A 265 12.33 5.16 14.30
C SER A 265 13.45 4.21 14.59
N LYS A 266 14.38 4.66 15.43
CA LYS A 266 15.13 3.71 16.20
C LYS A 266 14.06 2.82 16.89
N LYS A 267 13.60 1.73 16.26
CA LYS A 267 14.02 0.42 16.75
C LYS A 267 15.48 0.65 16.90
N ALA A 268 15.84 1.05 18.11
CA ALA A 268 17.20 1.00 18.51
C ALA A 268 17.66 -0.31 17.88
N ARG A 269 18.73 -0.25 17.10
CA ARG A 269 19.76 -1.20 17.44
C ARG A 269 19.89 -1.01 18.95
N SER A 270 19.06 -1.73 19.71
CA SER A 270 19.54 -2.38 20.88
C SER A 270 20.68 -3.16 20.23
N SER A 271 21.86 -2.51 20.30
CA SER A 271 22.89 -3.13 21.07
C SER A 271 22.14 -3.92 22.11
N LYS A 272 22.02 -5.23 21.88
CA LYS A 272 21.87 -6.13 23.00
C LYS A 272 23.12 -5.83 23.83
N LYS A 273 23.08 -4.75 24.61
CA LYS A 273 23.53 -4.81 25.98
C LYS A 273 22.69 -5.96 26.49
N GLU A 274 23.25 -7.16 26.42
CA GLU A 274 22.82 -8.22 27.30
C GLU A 274 22.67 -7.53 28.65
N VAL A 275 21.43 -7.37 29.09
CA VAL A 275 21.15 -6.99 30.46
C VAL A 275 21.78 -8.12 31.23
N LYS A 276 22.98 -7.89 31.78
CA LYS A 276 23.70 -8.90 32.55
C LYS A 276 22.70 -9.37 33.59
N LYS A 277 22.43 -10.66 33.62
CA LYS A 277 21.44 -11.31 34.49
C LYS A 277 21.49 -10.85 35.95
N LYS A 278 22.66 -10.35 36.38
CA LYS A 278 22.94 -9.71 37.68
C LYS A 278 22.15 -8.42 37.97
N SER A 279 21.53 -7.77 36.97
CA SER A 279 20.75 -6.52 37.15
C SER A 279 19.24 -6.74 37.04
N LEU A 280 18.77 -7.99 37.02
CA LEU A 280 17.34 -8.33 37.04
C LEU A 280 16.97 -8.94 38.39
N PRO A 281 15.77 -8.69 38.93
CA PRO A 281 15.31 -9.36 40.14
C PRO A 281 15.02 -10.85 39.85
N ALA A 282 15.17 -11.70 40.87
CA ALA A 282 14.91 -13.14 40.78
C ALA A 282 13.47 -13.44 40.34
N THR A 283 12.52 -12.57 40.71
CA THR A 283 11.10 -12.62 40.30
C THR A 283 10.91 -12.59 38.78
N CYS A 284 11.90 -12.16 38.00
CA CYS A 284 11.83 -12.23 36.54
C CYS A 284 11.89 -13.65 35.97
N PHE A 285 12.28 -14.66 36.75
CA PHE A 285 12.64 -16.00 36.28
C PHE A 285 11.77 -17.08 36.91
N ALA A 286 11.38 -18.08 36.13
CA ALA A 286 10.54 -19.19 36.59
C ALA A 286 11.34 -20.28 37.32
N TYR A 287 12.66 -20.36 37.11
CA TYR A 287 13.54 -21.29 37.83
C TYR A 287 14.67 -20.53 38.52
N VAL A 288 14.64 -20.52 39.87
CA VAL A 288 15.60 -19.80 40.73
C VAL A 288 16.06 -20.75 41.84
N PRO A 289 17.04 -21.64 41.59
CA PRO A 289 17.48 -22.61 42.59
C PRO A 289 18.29 -21.97 43.72
N ASP A 290 18.94 -20.84 43.44
CA ASP A 290 19.70 -20.05 44.42
C ASP A 290 19.50 -18.56 44.17
N PRO A 291 18.71 -17.84 45.00
CA PRO A 291 18.45 -16.40 44.88
C PRO A 291 19.68 -15.50 45.00
N ASN A 292 20.83 -16.00 45.47
CA ASN A 292 22.06 -15.22 45.57
C ASN A 292 23.00 -15.43 44.38
N LYS A 293 22.69 -16.39 43.50
CA LYS A 293 23.53 -16.76 42.35
C LYS A 293 22.78 -16.60 41.03
N PRO A 294 22.69 -15.36 40.48
CA PRO A 294 21.98 -15.07 39.24
C PRO A 294 22.39 -15.92 38.06
N SER A 295 23.62 -16.44 37.98
CA SER A 295 24.04 -17.34 36.90
C SER A 295 23.22 -18.64 36.84
N THR A 296 22.57 -19.06 37.94
CA THR A 296 21.76 -20.29 38.00
C THR A 296 20.32 -20.13 37.52
N TRP A 297 19.77 -18.91 37.47
CA TRP A 297 18.35 -18.71 37.18
C TRP A 297 17.99 -19.04 35.73
N LYS A 298 16.81 -19.56 35.42
CA LYS A 298 16.45 -19.91 34.04
C LYS A 298 15.03 -19.46 33.76
N LEU A 299 14.72 -19.39 32.46
CA LEU A 299 13.36 -19.13 31.97
C LEU A 299 12.83 -17.78 32.45
N ARG A 300 13.36 -16.70 31.89
CA ARG A 300 12.83 -15.37 32.13
C ARG A 300 11.40 -15.29 31.57
N TYR A 301 10.47 -14.74 32.33
CA TYR A 301 9.08 -14.57 31.91
C TYR A 301 8.46 -13.23 32.34
N ARG A 302 9.01 -12.53 33.35
CA ARG A 302 8.56 -11.19 33.76
C ARG A 302 9.54 -10.07 33.40
N ASN A 303 9.00 -8.86 33.36
CA ASN A 303 9.72 -7.60 33.33
C ASN A 303 10.23 -7.24 34.75
N PRO A 304 11.19 -6.30 34.88
CA PRO A 304 11.69 -5.87 36.20
C PRO A 304 10.63 -5.20 37.08
N ASP A 305 9.57 -4.66 36.48
CA ASP A 305 8.41 -4.06 37.16
C ASP A 305 7.42 -5.11 37.71
N GLY A 306 7.69 -6.40 37.51
CA GLY A 306 6.84 -7.50 37.96
C GLY A 306 5.76 -7.91 36.96
N SER A 307 5.52 -7.15 35.88
CA SER A 307 4.54 -7.52 34.85
C SER A 307 5.00 -8.75 34.05
N VAL A 308 4.07 -9.64 33.71
CA VAL A 308 4.36 -10.75 32.80
C VAL A 308 4.63 -10.21 31.40
N SER A 309 5.73 -10.66 30.80
CA SER A 309 6.09 -10.30 29.43
C SER A 309 5.66 -11.42 28.48
N PRO A 310 4.67 -11.21 27.58
CA PRO A 310 4.18 -12.27 26.69
C PRO A 310 5.28 -12.90 25.83
N SER A 311 6.25 -12.11 25.39
CA SER A 311 7.37 -12.59 24.58
C SER A 311 8.38 -13.42 25.37
N HIS A 312 8.71 -13.00 26.60
CA HIS A 312 9.57 -13.79 27.49
C HIS A 312 8.88 -15.08 27.95
N LEU A 313 7.59 -15.01 28.30
CA LEU A 313 6.77 -16.16 28.68
C LEU A 313 6.72 -17.21 27.56
N ALA A 314 6.42 -16.80 26.32
CA ALA A 314 6.43 -17.69 25.17
C ALA A 314 7.83 -18.32 24.94
N GLY A 315 8.90 -17.53 25.10
CA GLY A 315 10.28 -18.02 24.99
C GLY A 315 10.66 -19.03 26.09
N ALA A 316 10.21 -18.80 27.32
CA ALA A 316 10.41 -19.71 28.45
C ALA A 316 9.74 -21.06 28.23
N VAL A 317 8.50 -21.05 27.74
CA VAL A 317 7.72 -22.26 27.45
C VAL A 317 8.32 -23.03 26.28
N ALA A 318 8.70 -22.34 25.22
CA ALA A 318 9.38 -22.96 24.09
C ALA A 318 10.72 -23.59 24.49
N ALA A 319 11.44 -23.02 25.46
CA ALA A 319 12.69 -23.60 25.96
C ALA A 319 12.50 -24.93 26.73
N LEU A 320 11.29 -25.19 27.26
CA LEU A 320 10.89 -26.47 27.86
C LEU A 320 10.41 -27.50 26.82
N SER A 321 10.16 -27.09 25.57
CA SER A 321 9.71 -28.01 24.53
C SER A 321 10.82 -28.97 24.09
N PRO A 322 10.49 -30.15 23.53
CA PRO A 322 11.47 -31.11 23.02
C PRO A 322 12.46 -30.54 21.99
N GLY A 323 12.07 -29.49 21.24
CA GLY A 323 12.92 -28.78 20.28
C GLY A 323 13.73 -27.62 20.87
N GLY A 324 13.45 -27.22 22.12
CA GLY A 324 14.06 -26.06 22.77
C GLY A 324 13.71 -24.71 22.11
N PHE A 325 14.21 -23.62 22.68
CA PHE A 325 14.02 -22.29 22.11
C PHE A 325 15.17 -22.00 21.15
N ARG A 326 14.86 -21.87 19.84
CA ARG A 326 15.86 -21.67 18.77
C ARG A 326 16.93 -22.78 18.76
N GLY A 327 16.52 -24.02 18.98
CA GLY A 327 17.40 -25.19 18.99
C GLY A 327 18.23 -25.37 20.28
N LYS A 328 18.06 -24.51 21.29
CA LYS A 328 18.72 -24.64 22.59
C LYS A 328 17.75 -25.12 23.67
N LYS A 329 18.05 -26.27 24.27
CA LYS A 329 17.30 -26.82 25.41
C LYS A 329 17.72 -26.17 26.71
N VAL A 330 16.76 -25.92 27.59
CA VAL A 330 17.05 -25.53 28.97
C VAL A 330 17.37 -26.78 29.79
N ASN A 331 18.44 -26.75 30.58
CA ASN A 331 18.76 -27.83 31.52
C ASN A 331 18.15 -27.49 32.89
N ILE A 332 17.06 -28.14 33.30
CA ILE A 332 16.45 -27.99 34.63
C ILE A 332 16.29 -29.41 35.19
N PRO A 333 16.65 -29.67 36.46
CA PRO A 333 16.45 -30.99 37.07
C PRO A 333 14.98 -31.42 36.99
N GLU A 334 14.73 -32.70 36.69
CA GLU A 334 13.36 -33.22 36.50
C GLU A 334 12.45 -32.98 37.71
N LYS A 335 13.02 -33.07 38.92
CA LYS A 335 12.32 -32.78 40.18
C LYS A 335 11.77 -31.35 40.27
N ASP A 336 12.38 -30.39 39.57
CA ASP A 336 12.04 -28.98 39.64
C ASP A 336 11.11 -28.55 38.48
N LEU A 337 10.96 -29.38 37.45
CA LEU A 337 10.12 -29.08 36.27
C LEU A 337 8.64 -28.85 36.60
N PRO A 338 7.98 -29.61 37.49
CA PRO A 338 6.56 -29.38 37.80
C PRO A 338 6.28 -27.97 38.31
N LYS A 339 7.08 -27.51 39.29
CA LYS A 339 6.95 -26.16 39.88
C LYS A 339 7.21 -25.05 38.86
N VAL A 340 8.17 -25.28 37.95
CA VAL A 340 8.47 -24.33 36.87
C VAL A 340 7.31 -24.23 35.88
N LYS A 341 6.72 -25.37 35.49
CA LYS A 341 5.55 -25.40 34.60
C LYS A 341 4.35 -24.70 35.21
N GLU A 342 4.07 -24.97 36.49
CA GLU A 342 3.00 -24.31 37.24
C GLU A 342 3.19 -22.79 37.27
N THR A 343 4.42 -22.32 37.53
CA THR A 343 4.74 -20.88 37.54
C THR A 343 4.45 -20.21 36.19
N LEU A 344 4.81 -20.86 35.08
CA LEU A 344 4.57 -20.35 33.73
C LEU A 344 3.09 -20.44 33.33
N LEU A 345 2.39 -21.48 33.80
CA LEU A 345 0.95 -21.65 33.59
C LEU A 345 0.16 -20.53 34.29
N SER A 346 0.46 -20.24 35.57
CA SER A 346 -0.13 -19.11 36.29
C SER A 346 0.11 -17.78 35.57
N ALA A 347 1.27 -17.59 34.95
CA ALA A 347 1.59 -16.38 34.20
C ALA A 347 0.73 -16.19 32.95
N TYR A 348 0.31 -17.28 32.28
CA TYR A 348 -0.63 -17.19 31.15
C TYR A 348 -2.04 -16.78 31.61
N PHE A 349 -2.48 -17.28 32.76
CA PHE A 349 -3.74 -16.86 33.35
C PHE A 349 -3.71 -15.40 33.80
N GLU A 350 -2.60 -14.93 34.37
CA GLU A 350 -2.42 -13.53 34.78
C GLU A 350 -2.58 -12.54 33.62
N ILE A 351 -2.11 -12.90 32.41
CA ILE A 351 -2.28 -12.06 31.21
C ILE A 351 -3.60 -12.33 30.46
N GLY A 352 -4.53 -13.08 31.06
CA GLY A 352 -5.85 -13.35 30.50
C GLY A 352 -5.86 -14.27 29.28
N THR A 353 -4.88 -15.15 29.13
CA THR A 353 -4.84 -16.09 28.01
C THR A 353 -5.93 -17.16 28.19
N PRO A 354 -6.86 -17.33 27.21
CA PRO A 354 -7.87 -18.37 27.28
C PRO A 354 -7.22 -19.75 27.38
N GLU A 355 -7.75 -20.64 28.24
CA GLU A 355 -7.16 -21.96 28.52
C GLU A 355 -6.89 -22.79 27.25
N LYS A 356 -7.79 -22.71 26.26
CA LYS A 356 -7.63 -23.38 24.95
C LYS A 356 -6.39 -22.93 24.16
N ASN A 357 -5.87 -21.74 24.44
CA ASN A 357 -4.71 -21.15 23.77
C ASN A 357 -3.39 -21.33 24.57
N ILE A 358 -3.45 -21.92 25.77
CA ILE A 358 -2.26 -22.19 26.57
C ILE A 358 -1.52 -23.42 25.99
N PRO A 359 -0.19 -23.35 25.78
CA PRO A 359 0.57 -24.47 25.21
C PRO A 359 0.43 -25.76 26.03
N PRO A 360 0.19 -26.92 25.39
CA PRO A 360 -0.05 -28.19 26.11
C PRO A 360 1.17 -28.69 26.88
N GLY A 361 2.39 -28.26 26.54
CA GLY A 361 3.62 -28.70 27.22
C GLY A 361 3.77 -28.19 28.66
N ILE A 362 2.97 -27.21 29.07
CA ILE A 362 2.96 -26.62 30.43
C ILE A 362 1.63 -26.80 31.16
N LYS A 363 0.63 -27.39 30.48
CA LYS A 363 -0.51 -28.01 31.15
C LYS A 363 -0.04 -29.33 31.74
#